data_AF-A0A9X8YMN4-F1
#
_entry.id   AF-A0A9X8YMN4-F1
#
_cell.length_a   1.000
_cell.length_b   1.000
_cell.length_c   1.000
_cell.angle_alpha   90.00
_cell.angle_beta   90.00
_cell.angle_gamma   90.00
#
_symmetry.space_group_name_H-M   'P 1'
#
loop_
_entity.id
_entity.type
_entity.pdbx_description
1 polymer ?
#
loop_
_entity_poly.entity_id
_entity_poly.type
_entity_poly.pdbx_seq_one_letter_code
_entity_poly.pdbx_strand_id
1 'polypeptide(L)' 'VTVETFSEWIVDQTQFKGQPPAIAGMELTDNLMAFVERKLFTLNTGHAITAYLGQRAGLQTIRDAILDPAIRRVV' A
#
# COMPACT_ATOMS: atom_id res chain seq x y z
N VAL A 1 13.91 12.78 5.70
CA VAL A 1 13.21 11.69 4.98
C VAL A 1 12.15 12.32 4.10
N THR A 2 11.77 11.69 2.98
CA THR A 2 10.66 12.15 2.13
C THR A 2 9.61 11.04 2.10
N VAL A 3 8.35 11.39 2.30
CA VAL A 3 7.22 10.45 2.33
C VAL A 3 6.09 10.98 1.46
N GLU A 4 5.24 10.08 0.96
CA GLU A 4 3.99 10.47 0.34
C GLU A 4 2.97 10.96 1.39
N THR A 5 1.93 11.66 0.94
CA THR A 5 0.87 12.16 1.83
C THR A 5 -0.01 11.04 2.38
N PHE A 6 -0.21 9.97 1.61
CA PHE A 6 -1.02 8.84 2.03
C PHE A 6 -0.31 8.03 3.12
N SER A 7 -1.05 7.66 4.15
CA SER A 7 -0.59 6.72 5.17
C SER A 7 -1.79 5.96 5.73
N GLU A 8 -1.55 4.71 6.12
CA GLU A 8 -2.54 3.85 6.76
C GLU A 8 -1.82 3.06 7.86
N TRP A 9 -2.28 3.21 9.10
CA TRP A 9 -1.73 2.48 10.24
C TRP A 9 -2.84 1.77 10.98
N ILE A 10 -2.95 0.46 10.75
CA ILE A 10 -3.98 -0.39 11.32
C ILE A 10 -3.34 -1.34 12.33
N VAL A 11 -3.96 -1.47 13.50
CA VAL A 11 -3.43 -2.28 14.62
C VAL A 11 -4.51 -3.22 15.15
N ASP A 12 -4.11 -4.43 15.51
CA ASP A 12 -4.98 -5.42 16.14
C ASP A 12 -5.34 -4.98 17.58
N GLN A 13 -6.60 -4.62 17.77
CA GLN A 13 -7.12 -4.14 19.04
C GLN A 13 -7.18 -5.25 20.11
N THR A 14 -7.26 -6.51 19.70
CA THR A 14 -7.39 -7.66 20.61
C THR A 14 -6.10 -7.96 21.37
N GLN A 15 -4.97 -7.42 20.90
CA GLN A 15 -3.65 -7.65 21.46
C GLN A 15 -3.20 -6.57 22.47
N PHE A 16 -3.98 -5.50 22.64
CA PHE A 16 -3.67 -4.46 23.61
C PHE A 16 -3.83 -4.97 25.04
N LYS A 17 -2.89 -4.56 25.90
CA LYS A 17 -3.03 -4.71 27.36
C LYS A 17 -3.50 -3.37 27.93
N GLY A 18 -4.72 -3.33 28.45
CA GLY A 18 -5.34 -2.10 28.92
C GLY A 18 -6.06 -1.33 27.82
N GLN A 19 -6.36 -0.05 28.06
CA GLN A 19 -7.05 0.81 27.10
C GLN A 19 -6.12 1.17 25.92
N PRO A 20 -6.50 0.91 24.66
CA PRO A 20 -5.72 1.35 23.52
C PRO A 20 -5.55 2.89 23.49
N PRO A 21 -4.37 3.41 23.12
CA PRO A 21 -4.12 4.84 23.07
C PRO A 21 -4.87 5.49 21.89
N ALA A 22 -5.29 6.74 22.07
CA ALA A 22 -5.84 7.56 21.00
C ALA A 22 -4.70 8.27 20.25
N ILE A 23 -4.21 7.66 19.18
CA ILE A 23 -3.15 8.22 18.33
C ILE A 23 -3.77 8.67 17.00
N ALA A 24 -3.53 9.92 16.60
CA ALA A 24 -4.03 10.45 15.34
C ALA A 24 -3.47 9.65 14.15
N GLY A 25 -4.37 9.16 13.29
CA GLY A 25 -4.02 8.33 12.13
C GLY A 25 -3.80 6.84 12.41
N MET A 26 -3.91 6.40 13.68
CA MET A 26 -3.94 4.98 14.03
C MET A 26 -5.38 4.48 14.08
N GLU A 27 -5.66 3.41 13.36
CA GLU A 27 -6.95 2.75 13.34
C GLU A 27 -6.87 1.38 14.01
N LEU A 28 -7.92 1.03 14.76
CA LEU A 28 -8.02 -0.23 15.48
C LEU A 28 -8.97 -1.18 14.74
N THR A 29 -8.60 -2.46 14.70
CA THR A 29 -9.43 -3.51 14.09
C THR A 29 -9.29 -4.82 14.87
N ASP A 30 -10.29 -5.69 14.76
CA ASP A 30 -10.25 -7.08 15.23
C ASP A 30 -9.88 -8.08 14.11
N ASN A 31 -9.69 -7.61 12.87
CA ASN A 31 -9.31 -8.45 11.72
C ASN A 31 -8.15 -7.85 10.94
N LEU A 32 -6.99 -7.71 11.59
CA LEU A 32 -5.79 -7.13 10.98
C LEU A 32 -5.35 -7.88 9.71
N MET A 33 -5.54 -9.20 9.67
CA MET A 33 -5.12 -10.02 8.53
C MET A 33 -5.79 -9.61 7.22
N ALA A 34 -7.08 -9.22 7.24
CA ALA A 34 -7.75 -8.72 6.05
C ALA A 34 -7.08 -7.47 5.48
N PHE A 35 -6.58 -6.57 6.34
CA PHE A 35 -5.88 -5.35 5.92
C PHE A 35 -4.46 -5.63 5.42
N VAL A 36 -3.77 -6.58 6.05
CA VAL A 36 -2.47 -7.06 5.58
C VAL A 36 -2.59 -7.64 4.17
N GLU A 37 -3.56 -8.52 3.95
CA GLU A 37 -3.83 -9.12 2.64
C GLU A 37 -4.26 -8.07 1.62
N ARG A 38 -5.14 -7.13 2.00
CA ARG A 38 -5.55 -6.02 1.13
C ARG A 38 -4.33 -5.23 0.64
N LYS A 39 -3.42 -4.84 1.55
CA LYS A 39 -2.21 -4.09 1.19
C LYS A 39 -1.29 -4.92 0.29
N LEU A 40 -1.13 -6.20 0.62
CA LEU A 40 -0.29 -7.11 -0.16
C LEU A 40 -0.85 -7.31 -1.58
N PHE A 41 -2.17 -7.51 -1.72
CA PHE A 41 -2.77 -7.88 -3.00
C PHE A 41 -3.25 -6.70 -3.85
N THR A 42 -3.31 -5.49 -3.29
CA THR A 42 -3.62 -4.28 -4.06
C THR A 42 -2.37 -3.42 -4.26
N LEU A 43 -1.83 -2.83 -3.19
CA LEU A 43 -0.73 -1.88 -3.28
C LEU A 43 0.59 -2.55 -3.70
N ASN A 44 1.01 -3.61 -3.00
CA ASN A 44 2.28 -4.28 -3.36
C ASN A 44 2.19 -4.93 -4.75
N THR A 45 1.06 -5.59 -5.06
CA THR A 45 0.82 -6.17 -6.39
C THR A 45 0.90 -5.11 -7.48
N GLY A 46 0.15 -4.01 -7.35
CA GLY A 46 0.16 -2.92 -8.34
C GLY A 46 1.55 -2.30 -8.49
N HIS A 47 2.26 -2.05 -7.39
CA HIS A 47 3.63 -1.53 -7.43
C HIS A 47 4.60 -2.46 -8.16
N ALA A 48 4.56 -3.76 -7.86
CA ALA A 48 5.45 -4.73 -8.49
C ALA A 48 5.18 -4.85 -10.00
N ILE A 49 3.91 -4.97 -10.40
CA ILE A 49 3.53 -5.05 -11.82
C ILE A 49 3.95 -3.77 -12.55
N THR A 50 3.64 -2.59 -11.99
CA THR A 50 4.01 -1.29 -12.57
C THR A 50 5.53 -1.18 -12.75
N ALA A 51 6.31 -1.55 -11.73
CA ALA A 51 7.76 -1.49 -11.77
C ALA A 51 8.35 -2.41 -12.84
N TYR A 52 7.93 -3.68 -12.92
CA TYR A 52 8.47 -4.63 -13.88
C TYR A 52 8.10 -4.31 -15.32
N LEU A 53 6.84 -3.94 -15.57
CA LEU A 53 6.41 -3.54 -16.92
C LEU A 53 7.07 -2.21 -17.34
N GLY A 54 7.16 -1.24 -16.43
CA GLY A 54 7.84 0.03 -16.67
C GLY A 54 9.31 -0.16 -17.02
N GLN A 55 10.02 -0.99 -16.25
CA GLN A 55 11.43 -1.31 -16.51
C GLN A 55 11.60 -1.97 -17.88
N ARG A 56 10.73 -2.92 -18.24
CA ARG A 56 10.75 -3.58 -19.56
C ARG A 56 10.47 -2.60 -20.70
N ALA A 57 9.68 -1.56 -20.46
CA ALA A 57 9.37 -0.50 -21.42
C ALA A 57 10.42 0.64 -21.45
N GLY A 58 11.47 0.57 -20.63
CA GLY A 58 12.51 1.61 -20.54
C GLY A 58 12.08 2.87 -19.79
N LEU A 59 10.99 2.81 -19.01
CA LEU A 59 10.49 3.92 -18.21
C LEU A 59 11.20 3.94 -16.84
N GLN A 60 11.66 5.12 -16.43
CA GLN A 60 12.55 5.25 -15.27
C GLN A 60 11.83 5.29 -13.93
N THR A 61 10.59 5.79 -13.89
CA THR A 61 9.87 6.00 -12.63
C THR A 61 8.51 5.28 -12.61
N ILE A 62 8.02 4.97 -11.40
CA ILE A 62 6.65 4.45 -11.19
C ILE A 62 5.61 5.39 -11.82
N ARG A 63 5.83 6.71 -11.72
CA ARG A 63 4.96 7.72 -12.32
C ARG A 63 4.88 7.58 -13.83
N ASP A 64 6.02 7.46 -14.51
CA ASP A 64 6.03 7.33 -15.97
C ASP A 64 5.36 6.02 -16.39
N ALA A 65 5.65 4.92 -15.68
CA ALA A 65 5.08 3.61 -15.94
C ALA A 65 3.56 3.57 -15.75
N ILE A 66 3.02 4.13 -14.67
CA ILE A 66 1.57 4.10 -14.39
C ILE A 66 0.75 5.06 -15.28
N LEU A 67 1.43 6.02 -15.94
CA LEU A 67 0.82 6.92 -16.92
C LEU A 67 0.80 6.32 -18.33
N ASP A 68 1.55 5.26 -18.61
CA ASP A 68 1.44 4.50 -19.86
C ASP A 68 0.10 3.74 -19.91
N PRO A 69 -0.78 3.97 -20.90
CA PRO A 69 -2.10 3.34 -20.96
C PRO A 69 -2.07 1.81 -21.10
N ALA A 70 -1.02 1.25 -21.72
CA ALA A 70 -0.89 -0.19 -21.89
C ALA A 70 -0.47 -0.86 -20.57
N ILE A 71 0.47 -0.25 -19.84
CA ILE A 71 0.86 -0.72 -18.50
C ILE A 71 -0.30 -0.57 -17.52
N ARG A 72 -0.95 0.60 -17.50
CA ARG A 72 -2.10 0.89 -16.61
C ARG A 72 -3.28 -0.04 -16.83
N ARG A 73 -3.44 -0.61 -18.03
CA ARG A 73 -4.52 -1.59 -18.29
C ARG A 73 -4.25 -2.95 -17.65
N VAL A 74 -2.98 -3.30 -17.44
CA VAL A 74 -2.57 -4.58 -16.83
C VAL A 74 -2.54 -4.47 -15.30
N VAL A 75 -2.15 -3.31 -14.79
CA VAL A 75 -2.16 -2.96 -13.35
C VAL A 75 -3.60 -2.77 -12.88
#